data_AF-A0A1C6P9R4-F1
#
_entry.id   AF-A0A1C6P9R4-F1
#
_cell.length_a   1.000
_cell.length_b   1.000
_cell.length_c   1.000
_cell.angle_alpha   90.00
_cell.angle_beta   90.00
_cell.angle_gamma   90.00
#
_symmetry.space_group_name_H-M   'P 1'
#
loop_
_entity.id
_entity.type
_entity.pdbx_description
1 polymer ?
#
loop_
_entity_poly.entity_id
_entity_poly.type
_entity_poly.pdbx_seq_one_letter_code
_entity_poly.pdbx_strand_id
1 'polypeptide(L)'
;MRHGGPRVVAGLPVAATALLLICAPPAHTDSREDDVHTVHCLADDRRAEVVSAAVLLGTATAVRGEPGQLRAGPGHGRELTVDQWAERHRPDFRRVCRAVMTASGDAPDKGGGESPGALTNGLLLAGVAAAFTVLGSGVERGSAHRRQRADTLSGATHAYSYAAALYLADWETGAATPYDELGRARAELATALRGVRDGGSRRRRAVALAESLPLPDELPTQVRAGAGGFVRRTARDMGEEAVRQRRSLADAVARVEQLHASFLGWQARRAGHAATRVWSRAGVSRSRRGNLTGEEDGR
;
A
#
# COMPACT_ATOMS: atom_id res chain seq x y z
N MET A 1 -42.09 58.02 -49.56
CA MET A 1 -43.28 57.87 -48.70
C MET A 1 -42.88 57.11 -47.45
N ARG A 2 -43.09 57.72 -46.27
CA ARG A 2 -43.72 57.17 -45.04
C ARG A 2 -43.25 55.78 -44.57
N HIS A 3 -42.98 55.45 -43.30
CA HIS A 3 -42.95 56.09 -41.98
C HIS A 3 -42.38 55.02 -41.02
N GLY A 4 -41.78 55.41 -39.90
CA GLY A 4 -41.90 54.64 -38.64
C GLY A 4 -40.62 54.06 -38.04
N GLY A 5 -40.02 54.78 -37.09
CA GLY A 5 -39.47 54.14 -35.87
C GLY A 5 -40.61 53.81 -34.89
N PRO A 6 -40.39 53.68 -33.57
CA PRO A 6 -39.18 53.39 -32.79
C PRO A 6 -39.43 52.30 -31.69
N ARG A 7 -38.47 52.18 -30.74
CA ARG A 7 -38.58 51.64 -29.36
C ARG A 7 -38.31 50.13 -29.21
N VAL A 8 -37.71 49.58 -28.15
CA VAL A 8 -37.64 49.96 -26.73
C VAL A 8 -36.31 49.49 -26.12
N VAL A 9 -35.83 50.28 -25.17
CA VAL A 9 -34.69 50.09 -24.26
C VAL A 9 -34.96 48.99 -23.23
N ALA A 10 -33.99 48.11 -22.97
CA ALA A 10 -33.90 47.36 -21.71
C ALA A 10 -32.44 47.32 -21.26
N GLY A 11 -32.02 48.38 -20.56
CA GLY A 11 -30.77 48.40 -19.82
C GLY A 11 -30.90 47.51 -18.59
N LEU A 12 -30.04 46.49 -18.49
CA LEU A 12 -29.90 45.69 -17.28
C LEU A 12 -29.00 46.42 -16.28
N PRO A 13 -29.42 46.50 -15.01
CA PRO A 13 -28.72 47.26 -13.98
C PRO A 13 -27.37 46.63 -13.61
N VAL A 14 -26.38 47.52 -13.52
CA VAL A 14 -25.07 47.33 -12.89
C VAL A 14 -25.28 46.93 -11.42
N ALA A 15 -25.21 45.64 -11.13
CA ALA A 15 -25.06 45.13 -9.77
C ALA A 15 -23.57 45.12 -9.40
N ALA A 16 -23.08 46.29 -8.99
CA ALA A 16 -21.79 46.44 -8.35
C ALA A 16 -21.91 45.97 -6.89
N THR A 17 -21.82 44.67 -6.68
CA THR A 17 -21.64 44.09 -5.33
C THR A 17 -20.15 43.85 -5.15
N ALA A 18 -19.53 44.68 -4.31
CA ALA A 18 -18.14 44.65 -3.94
C ALA A 18 -17.71 43.27 -3.43
N LEU A 19 -16.99 42.53 -4.28
CA LEU A 19 -16.29 41.31 -3.92
C LEU A 19 -14.95 41.73 -3.26
N LEU A 20 -15.00 42.06 -1.97
CA LEU A 20 -13.81 42.11 -1.12
C LEU A 20 -13.32 40.66 -0.93
N LEU A 21 -12.63 40.16 -1.96
CA LEU A 21 -11.73 39.02 -1.86
C LEU A 21 -10.63 39.43 -0.88
N ILE A 22 -10.80 39.00 0.36
CA ILE A 22 -9.76 38.96 1.37
C ILE A 22 -8.62 38.12 0.78
N CYS A 23 -7.60 38.77 0.23
CA CYS A 23 -6.30 38.17 -0.02
C CYS A 23 -5.66 37.85 1.34
N ALA A 24 -6.10 36.76 1.96
CA ALA A 24 -5.31 36.09 2.97
C ALA A 24 -4.12 35.45 2.23
N PRO A 25 -2.86 35.81 2.54
CA PRO A 25 -1.72 35.04 2.03
C PRO A 25 -1.86 33.59 2.53
N PRO A 26 -1.57 32.57 1.71
CA PRO A 26 -1.63 31.19 2.16
C PRO A 26 -0.64 31.02 3.31
N ALA A 27 -1.17 30.60 4.47
CA ALA A 27 -0.37 30.35 5.67
C ALA A 27 0.77 29.36 5.32
N HIS A 28 2.02 29.77 5.55
CA HIS A 28 3.24 29.01 5.25
C HIS A 28 3.50 27.85 6.22
N THR A 29 2.46 27.21 6.75
CA THR A 29 2.58 26.05 7.65
C THR A 29 2.96 24.78 6.90
N ASP A 30 2.79 24.73 5.56
CA ASP A 30 3.06 23.56 4.72
C ASP A 30 4.57 23.20 4.63
N SER A 31 5.49 24.16 4.83
CA SER A 31 6.92 23.90 4.58
C SER A 31 7.52 22.86 5.52
N ARG A 32 7.14 22.85 6.81
CA ARG A 32 7.68 21.89 7.78
C ARG A 32 7.13 20.49 7.59
N GLU A 33 5.85 20.39 7.23
CA GLU A 33 5.20 19.11 6.95
C GLU A 33 5.78 18.49 5.66
N ASP A 34 5.98 19.31 4.63
CA ASP A 34 6.67 18.91 3.38
C ASP A 34 8.09 18.41 3.63
N ASP A 35 8.85 19.03 4.54
CA ASP A 35 10.21 18.61 4.89
C ASP A 35 10.22 17.23 5.58
N VAL A 36 9.29 16.99 6.52
CA VAL A 36 9.15 15.69 7.21
C VAL A 36 8.82 14.58 6.23
N HIS A 37 7.88 14.82 5.31
CA HIS A 37 7.52 13.87 4.27
C HIS A 37 8.70 13.57 3.34
N THR A 38 9.45 14.60 2.97
CA THR A 38 10.63 14.45 2.10
C THR A 38 11.71 13.61 2.78
N VAL A 39 12.04 13.89 4.04
CA VAL A 39 13.02 13.11 4.81
C VAL A 39 12.55 11.66 4.96
N HIS A 40 11.28 11.44 5.26
CA HIS A 40 10.71 10.08 5.40
C HIS A 40 10.83 9.28 4.10
N CYS A 41 10.47 9.86 2.96
CA CYS A 41 10.51 9.17 1.67
C CYS A 41 11.93 9.02 1.08
N LEU A 42 12.90 9.85 1.52
CA LEU A 42 14.30 9.73 1.11
C LEU A 42 15.15 8.83 2.03
N ALA A 43 14.57 8.28 3.10
CA ALA A 43 15.24 7.30 3.94
C ALA A 43 15.65 6.06 3.14
N ASP A 44 16.83 5.50 3.42
CA ASP A 44 17.43 4.43 2.61
C ASP A 44 16.57 3.17 2.51
N ASP A 45 15.84 2.84 3.57
CA ASP A 45 14.89 1.73 3.63
C ASP A 45 13.60 1.99 2.83
N ARG A 46 13.32 3.24 2.47
CA ARG A 46 12.13 3.66 1.70
C ARG A 46 12.39 3.92 0.22
N ARG A 47 13.66 4.06 -0.20
CA ARG A 47 14.04 4.34 -1.59
C ARG A 47 13.44 3.34 -2.59
N ALA A 48 13.43 2.04 -2.26
CA ALA A 48 12.86 1.01 -3.12
C ALA A 48 11.33 1.13 -3.28
N GLU A 49 10.63 1.47 -2.20
CA GLU A 49 9.18 1.69 -2.21
C GLU A 49 8.81 2.92 -3.07
N VAL A 50 9.58 4.00 -2.94
CA VAL A 50 9.42 5.22 -3.75
C VAL A 50 9.64 4.93 -5.23
N VAL A 51 10.69 4.16 -5.58
CA VAL A 51 10.95 3.74 -6.96
C VAL A 51 9.78 2.95 -7.53
N SER A 52 9.29 1.94 -6.80
CA SER A 52 8.16 1.12 -7.22
C SER A 52 6.89 1.95 -7.41
N ALA A 53 6.58 2.84 -6.46
CA ALA A 53 5.42 3.71 -6.55
C ALA A 53 5.52 4.72 -7.70
N ALA A 54 6.72 5.25 -8.00
CA ALA A 54 6.94 6.13 -9.14
C ALA A 54 6.72 5.42 -10.49
N VAL A 55 7.12 4.14 -10.59
CA VAL A 55 6.84 3.30 -11.76
C VAL A 55 5.35 3.02 -11.91
N LEU A 56 4.67 2.65 -10.82
CA LEU A 56 3.23 2.37 -10.83
C LEU A 56 2.39 3.61 -11.18
N LEU A 57 2.80 4.79 -10.73
CA LEU A 57 2.13 6.06 -11.05
C LEU A 57 2.52 6.63 -12.42
N GLY A 58 3.44 5.99 -13.13
CA GLY A 58 3.92 6.41 -14.45
C GLY A 58 4.74 7.70 -14.44
N THR A 59 5.28 8.10 -13.28
CA THR A 59 6.09 9.32 -13.13
C THR A 59 7.58 9.06 -13.40
N ALA A 60 8.02 7.81 -13.30
CA ALA A 60 9.38 7.39 -13.62
C ALA A 60 9.41 5.94 -14.15
N THR A 61 10.55 5.54 -14.71
CA THR A 61 10.87 4.15 -15.06
C THR A 61 12.09 3.70 -14.27
N ALA A 62 12.10 2.44 -13.79
CA ALA A 62 13.24 1.89 -13.06
C ALA A 62 14.40 1.55 -14.01
N VAL A 63 15.64 1.80 -13.57
CA VAL A 63 16.84 1.36 -14.29
C VAL A 63 17.17 -0.07 -13.89
N ARG A 64 17.42 -0.94 -14.89
CA ARG A 64 17.68 -2.37 -14.66
C ARG A 64 19.06 -2.57 -14.04
N GLY A 65 19.15 -3.34 -12.96
CA GLY A 65 20.43 -3.70 -12.31
C GLY A 65 20.99 -2.67 -11.33
N GLU A 66 20.37 -1.49 -11.22
CA GLU A 66 20.85 -0.37 -10.41
C GLU A 66 19.76 0.07 -9.40
N PRO A 67 19.70 -0.54 -8.20
CA PRO A 67 18.69 -0.21 -7.21
C PRO A 67 18.81 1.26 -6.77
N GLY A 68 17.68 1.97 -6.78
CA GLY A 68 17.63 3.39 -6.42
C GLY A 68 17.87 4.36 -7.59
N GLN A 69 18.03 3.85 -8.82
CA GLN A 69 18.10 4.68 -10.03
C GLN A 69 16.79 4.67 -10.81
N LEU A 70 16.43 5.84 -11.34
CA LEU A 70 15.19 6.15 -12.03
C LEU A 70 15.48 6.92 -13.32
N ARG A 71 14.64 6.76 -14.34
CA ARG A 71 14.54 7.70 -15.47
C ARG A 71 13.22 8.42 -15.40
N ALA A 72 13.26 9.75 -15.43
CA ALA A 72 12.05 10.57 -15.30
C ALA A 72 11.17 10.50 -16.56
N GLY A 73 9.87 10.27 -16.34
CA GLY A 73 8.83 10.31 -17.38
C GLY A 73 8.81 9.14 -18.38
N PRO A 74 7.79 9.08 -19.24
CA PRO A 74 7.67 8.11 -20.33
C PRO A 74 8.59 8.52 -21.50
N GLY A 75 9.88 8.22 -21.38
CA GLY A 75 10.87 8.52 -22.42
C GLY A 75 12.29 8.24 -21.93
N HIS A 76 13.28 8.25 -22.83
CA HIS A 76 14.70 8.04 -22.52
C HIS A 76 15.31 9.22 -21.73
N GLY A 77 14.70 9.57 -20.59
CA GLY A 77 15.24 10.54 -19.66
C GLY A 77 16.58 10.08 -19.09
N ARG A 78 17.38 11.06 -18.65
CA ARG A 78 18.65 10.78 -17.98
C ARG A 78 18.39 9.92 -16.74
N GLU A 79 19.32 9.03 -16.44
CA GLU A 79 19.33 8.30 -15.18
C GLU A 79 19.58 9.27 -14.03
N LEU A 80 18.77 9.15 -12.98
CA LEU A 80 18.75 9.97 -11.79
C LEU A 80 18.69 9.06 -10.58
N THR A 81 19.38 9.42 -9.51
CA THR A 81 19.11 8.83 -8.19
C THR A 81 17.75 9.31 -7.68
N VAL A 82 17.18 8.61 -6.69
CA VAL A 82 15.94 9.06 -6.03
C VAL A 82 16.06 10.51 -5.52
N ASP A 83 17.20 10.89 -4.95
CA ASP A 83 17.44 12.26 -4.46
C ASP A 83 17.41 13.29 -5.61
N GLN A 84 18.13 13.00 -6.70
CA GLN A 84 18.17 13.86 -7.88
C GLN A 84 16.80 13.97 -8.55
N TRP A 85 16.03 12.88 -8.55
CA TRP A 85 14.67 12.88 -9.04
C TRP A 85 13.75 13.71 -8.14
N ALA A 86 13.86 13.58 -6.81
CA ALA A 86 13.09 14.35 -5.85
C ALA A 86 13.33 15.86 -5.98
N GLU A 87 14.57 16.28 -6.22
CA GLU A 87 14.92 17.68 -6.44
C GLU A 87 14.37 18.23 -7.76
N ARG A 88 14.52 17.48 -8.86
CA ARG A 88 14.17 17.95 -10.21
C ARG A 88 12.70 17.79 -10.56
N HIS A 89 12.03 16.82 -9.95
CA HIS A 89 10.64 16.46 -10.19
C HIS A 89 9.82 16.54 -8.89
N ARG A 90 10.02 17.61 -8.11
CA ARG A 90 9.36 17.85 -6.81
C ARG A 90 7.85 17.56 -6.80
N PRO A 91 7.03 18.00 -7.77
CA PRO A 91 5.60 17.72 -7.77
C PRO A 91 5.27 16.23 -7.87
N ASP A 92 5.96 15.51 -8.76
CA ASP A 92 5.77 14.07 -8.95
C ASP A 92 6.28 13.28 -7.75
N PHE A 93 7.44 13.66 -7.20
CA PHE A 93 7.97 13.08 -5.97
C PHE A 93 7.00 13.25 -4.80
N ARG A 94 6.43 14.44 -4.58
CA ARG A 94 5.43 14.69 -3.52
C ARG A 94 4.20 13.80 -3.69
N ARG A 95 3.73 13.62 -4.93
CA ARG A 95 2.59 12.75 -5.25
C ARG A 95 2.91 11.29 -4.93
N VAL A 96 4.09 10.81 -5.34
CA VAL A 96 4.57 9.45 -5.03
C VAL A 96 4.74 9.24 -3.53
N CYS A 97 5.41 10.16 -2.84
CA CYS A 97 5.66 10.09 -1.41
C CYS A 97 4.35 10.04 -0.60
N ARG A 98 3.35 10.85 -0.98
CA ARG A 98 2.01 10.80 -0.38
C ARG A 98 1.34 9.43 -0.57
N ALA A 99 1.46 8.85 -1.77
CA ALA A 99 0.92 7.53 -2.05
C ALA A 99 1.59 6.44 -1.19
N VAL A 100 2.92 6.51 -1.05
CA VAL A 100 3.70 5.60 -0.20
C VAL A 100 3.27 5.70 1.27
N MET A 101 3.25 6.90 1.84
CA MET A 101 2.85 7.08 3.25
C MET A 101 1.39 6.68 3.51
N THR A 102 0.49 6.92 2.55
CA THR A 102 -0.91 6.47 2.64
C THR A 102 -1.00 4.94 2.64
N ALA A 103 -0.19 4.27 1.82
CA ALA A 103 -0.15 2.82 1.74
C ALA A 103 0.44 2.18 3.02
N SER A 104 1.45 2.82 3.62
CA SER A 104 2.09 2.36 4.87
C SER A 104 1.23 2.61 6.11
N GLY A 105 0.18 3.44 6.00
CA GLY A 105 -0.63 3.87 7.15
C GLY A 105 0.11 4.84 8.07
N ASP A 106 1.21 5.44 7.59
CA ASP A 106 2.05 6.41 8.29
C ASP A 106 1.62 7.85 7.98
N ALA A 107 0.41 8.05 7.44
CA ALA A 107 -0.14 9.39 7.25
C ALA A 107 -0.30 10.04 8.64
N PRO A 108 0.28 11.23 8.88
CA PRO A 108 0.08 11.93 10.14
C PRO A 108 -1.42 12.13 10.34
N ASP A 109 -1.95 11.60 11.45
CA ASP A 109 -3.33 11.83 11.83
C ASP A 109 -3.58 13.33 11.82
N LYS A 110 -4.50 13.80 10.98
CA LYS A 110 -4.95 15.19 11.02
C LYS A 110 -5.51 15.43 12.42
N GLY A 111 -4.73 16.09 13.26
CA GLY A 111 -5.03 16.34 14.66
C GLY A 111 -6.47 16.81 14.83
N GLY A 112 -7.29 15.96 15.43
CA GLY A 112 -8.61 16.35 15.89
C GLY A 112 -8.44 17.42 16.95
N GLY A 113 -9.04 18.59 16.71
CA GLY A 113 -8.91 19.76 17.59
C GLY A 113 -9.22 19.42 19.05
N GLU A 114 -8.24 19.67 19.91
CA GLU A 114 -8.40 19.65 21.36
C GLU A 114 -9.40 20.73 21.78
N SER A 115 -10.53 20.31 22.37
CA SER A 115 -11.38 21.20 23.17
C SER A 115 -10.73 21.44 24.54
N PRO A 116 -10.42 22.68 24.92
CA PRO A 116 -9.82 22.99 26.21
C PRO A 116 -10.91 23.07 27.28
N GLY A 117 -11.07 22.03 28.09
CA GLY A 117 -12.01 22.09 29.21
C GLY A 117 -12.24 20.79 29.97
N ALA A 118 -11.23 20.24 30.65
CA ALA A 118 -11.44 19.19 31.67
C ALA A 118 -10.20 18.98 32.57
N LEU A 119 -9.81 19.99 33.36
CA LEU A 119 -8.70 19.90 34.33
C LEU A 119 -9.13 19.54 35.77
N THR A 120 -10.14 18.66 35.95
CA THR A 120 -10.65 18.35 37.32
C THR A 120 -10.87 16.87 37.65
N ASN A 121 -10.19 15.92 36.98
CA ASN A 121 -10.27 14.48 37.33
C ASN A 121 -8.89 13.78 37.40
N GLY A 122 -7.91 14.42 38.02
CA GLY A 122 -6.51 13.99 38.01
C GLY A 122 -6.17 12.68 38.74
N LEU A 123 -6.96 12.19 39.69
CA LEU A 123 -6.58 11.00 40.48
C LEU A 123 -7.13 9.66 39.96
N LEU A 124 -8.26 9.65 39.25
CA LEU A 124 -8.83 8.41 38.69
C LEU A 124 -8.22 8.02 37.33
N LEU A 125 -7.61 8.96 36.62
CA LEU A 125 -6.95 8.73 35.33
C LEU A 125 -5.57 8.04 35.47
N ALA A 126 -4.86 8.27 36.58
CA ALA A 126 -3.52 7.71 36.78
C ALA A 126 -3.52 6.16 36.92
N GLY A 127 -4.55 5.58 37.56
CA GLY A 127 -4.69 4.12 37.69
C GLY A 127 -5.10 3.42 36.38
N VAL A 128 -5.89 4.07 35.53
CA VAL A 128 -6.29 3.54 34.22
C VAL A 128 -5.16 3.67 33.20
N ALA A 129 -4.37 4.75 33.25
CA ALA A 129 -3.21 4.94 32.38
C ALA A 129 -2.16 3.83 32.57
N ALA A 130 -1.81 3.46 33.82
CA ALA A 130 -0.83 2.41 34.08
C ALA A 130 -1.28 1.01 33.60
N ALA A 131 -2.58 0.69 33.67
CA ALA A 131 -3.12 -0.55 33.13
C ALA A 131 -3.14 -0.58 31.59
N PHE A 132 -3.34 0.57 30.93
CA PHE A 132 -3.22 0.69 29.47
C PHE A 132 -1.76 0.60 29.00
N THR A 133 -0.77 1.10 29.76
CA THR A 133 0.66 1.04 29.38
C THR A 133 1.20 -0.40 29.38
N VAL A 134 0.82 -1.23 30.36
CA VAL A 134 1.25 -2.64 30.40
C VAL A 134 0.59 -3.48 29.31
N LEU A 135 -0.69 -3.23 28.99
CA LEU A 135 -1.38 -3.89 27.87
C LEU A 135 -0.94 -3.38 26.49
N GLY A 136 -0.50 -2.12 26.37
CA GLY A 136 -0.02 -1.52 25.12
C GLY A 136 1.29 -2.14 24.60
N SER A 137 2.26 -2.37 25.50
CA SER A 137 3.58 -2.91 25.11
C SER A 137 3.54 -4.33 24.51
N GLY A 138 2.52 -5.13 24.86
CA GLY A 138 2.29 -6.46 24.27
C GLY A 138 1.66 -6.41 22.87
N VAL A 139 0.85 -5.38 22.59
CA VAL A 139 0.19 -5.20 21.30
C VAL A 139 1.16 -4.65 20.25
N GLU A 140 2.09 -3.78 20.64
CA GLU A 140 3.11 -3.20 19.76
C GLU A 140 4.14 -4.22 19.25
N ARG A 141 4.67 -5.09 20.12
CA ARG A 141 5.56 -6.17 19.67
C ARG A 141 4.85 -7.15 18.73
N GLY A 142 3.56 -7.36 18.97
CA GLY A 142 2.72 -8.21 18.13
C GLY A 142 2.38 -7.60 16.77
N SER A 143 2.36 -6.28 16.63
CA SER A 143 2.08 -5.60 15.35
C SER A 143 3.34 -5.49 14.48
N ALA A 144 4.50 -5.18 15.07
CA ALA A 144 5.78 -5.10 14.36
C ALA A 144 6.15 -6.43 13.68
N HIS A 145 6.06 -7.56 14.41
CA HIS A 145 6.31 -8.88 13.83
C HIS A 145 5.33 -9.28 12.72
N ARG A 146 4.11 -8.73 12.72
CA ARG A 146 3.12 -9.00 11.66
C ARG A 146 3.41 -8.18 10.41
N ARG A 147 3.74 -6.89 10.56
CA ARG A 147 4.18 -6.02 9.46
C ARG A 147 5.40 -6.61 8.77
N GLN A 148 6.44 -6.93 9.54
CA GLN A 148 7.65 -7.57 9.02
C GLN A 148 7.36 -8.83 8.18
N ARG A 149 6.40 -9.67 8.58
CA ARG A 149 5.99 -10.86 7.80
C ARG A 149 5.21 -10.51 6.54
N ALA A 150 4.34 -9.51 6.61
CA ALA A 150 3.61 -9.00 5.46
C ALA A 150 4.60 -8.45 4.42
N ASP A 151 5.60 -7.68 4.88
CA ASP A 151 6.67 -7.12 4.06
C ASP A 151 7.55 -8.22 3.46
N THR A 152 7.91 -9.23 4.27
CA THR A 152 8.67 -10.40 3.79
C THR A 152 7.92 -11.15 2.67
N LEU A 153 6.61 -11.38 2.85
CA LEU A 153 5.80 -12.07 1.83
C LEU A 153 5.65 -11.21 0.57
N SER A 154 5.43 -9.90 0.73
CA SER A 154 5.32 -8.96 -0.39
C SER A 154 6.63 -8.89 -1.19
N GLY A 155 7.76 -8.70 -0.50
CA GLY A 155 9.09 -8.66 -1.10
C GLY A 155 9.43 -9.96 -1.82
N ALA A 156 9.18 -11.12 -1.22
CA ALA A 156 9.42 -12.41 -1.86
C ALA A 156 8.52 -12.64 -3.09
N THR A 157 7.28 -12.14 -3.06
CA THR A 157 6.36 -12.21 -4.21
C THR A 157 6.88 -11.38 -5.37
N HIS A 158 7.37 -10.17 -5.10
CA HIS A 158 7.95 -9.28 -6.10
C HIS A 158 9.25 -9.83 -6.68
N ALA A 159 10.16 -10.33 -5.83
CA ALA A 159 11.41 -10.94 -6.27
C ALA A 159 11.17 -12.14 -7.19
N TYR A 160 10.21 -13.00 -6.84
CA TYR A 160 9.83 -14.15 -7.66
C TYR A 160 9.19 -13.75 -8.99
N SER A 161 8.24 -12.81 -9.01
CA SER A 161 7.59 -12.38 -10.26
C SER A 161 8.57 -11.68 -11.19
N TYR A 162 9.49 -10.88 -10.65
CA TYR A 162 10.57 -10.25 -11.39
C TYR A 162 11.53 -11.29 -12.00
N ALA A 163 12.07 -12.21 -11.18
CA ALA A 163 12.97 -13.26 -11.65
C ALA A 163 12.32 -14.16 -12.71
N ALA A 164 11.03 -14.49 -12.54
CA ALA A 164 10.29 -15.29 -13.52
C ALA A 164 10.08 -14.53 -14.84
N ALA A 165 9.82 -13.22 -14.79
CA ALA A 165 9.69 -12.40 -15.99
C ALA A 165 11.01 -12.31 -16.78
N LEU A 166 12.14 -12.13 -16.08
CA LEU A 166 13.48 -12.18 -16.68
C LEU A 166 13.72 -13.55 -17.33
N TYR A 167 13.49 -14.62 -16.55
CA TYR A 167 13.72 -15.99 -17.00
C TYR A 167 12.95 -16.33 -18.28
N LEU A 168 11.66 -16.01 -18.32
CA LEU A 168 10.81 -16.29 -19.49
C LEU A 168 11.19 -15.44 -20.71
N ALA A 169 11.63 -14.20 -20.52
CA ALA A 169 12.07 -13.35 -21.63
C ALA A 169 13.34 -13.89 -22.28
N ASP A 170 14.32 -14.30 -21.48
CA ASP A 170 15.58 -14.84 -22.00
C ASP A 170 15.35 -16.23 -22.64
N TRP A 171 14.52 -17.07 -22.02
CA TRP A 171 14.14 -18.40 -22.55
C TRP A 171 13.44 -18.31 -23.92
N GLU A 172 12.55 -17.32 -24.13
CA GLU A 172 11.90 -17.10 -25.43
C GLU A 172 12.89 -16.78 -26.55
N THR A 173 13.97 -16.07 -26.24
CA THR A 173 15.04 -15.74 -27.20
C THR A 173 16.01 -16.90 -27.43
N GLY A 174 15.88 -17.99 -26.66
CA GLY A 174 16.82 -19.11 -26.67
C GLY A 174 18.17 -18.79 -26.05
N ALA A 175 18.26 -17.71 -25.26
CA ALA A 175 19.45 -17.41 -24.47
C ALA A 175 19.60 -18.43 -23.33
N ALA A 176 20.84 -18.82 -23.03
CA ALA A 176 21.13 -19.62 -21.86
C ALA A 176 20.79 -18.78 -20.62
N THR A 177 19.69 -19.12 -19.96
CA THR A 177 19.19 -18.37 -18.82
C THR A 177 19.45 -19.16 -17.56
N PRO A 178 20.28 -18.66 -16.64
CA PRO A 178 20.58 -19.40 -15.43
C PRO A 178 19.31 -19.47 -14.56
N TYR A 179 18.87 -20.70 -14.26
CA TYR A 179 17.65 -20.96 -13.48
C TYR A 179 17.87 -20.73 -11.97
N ASP A 180 19.10 -20.54 -11.52
CA ASP A 180 19.45 -20.44 -10.10
C ASP A 180 18.80 -19.23 -9.40
N GLU A 181 18.73 -18.07 -10.08
CA GLU A 181 18.09 -16.88 -9.54
C GLU A 181 16.59 -17.06 -9.37
N LEU A 182 15.91 -17.60 -10.39
CA LEU A 182 14.48 -17.92 -10.33
C LEU A 182 14.20 -18.99 -9.26
N GLY A 183 15.02 -20.05 -9.21
CA GLY A 183 14.92 -21.11 -8.22
C GLY A 183 15.06 -20.59 -6.78
N ARG A 184 16.01 -19.67 -6.54
CA ARG A 184 16.22 -18.99 -5.25
C ARG A 184 14.99 -18.16 -4.86
N ALA A 185 14.52 -17.29 -5.75
CA ALA A 185 13.35 -16.45 -5.50
C ALA A 185 12.08 -17.28 -5.25
N ARG A 186 11.91 -18.39 -5.98
CA ARG A 186 10.82 -19.35 -5.76
C ARG A 186 10.91 -19.99 -4.37
N ALA A 187 12.09 -20.44 -3.96
CA ALA A 187 12.31 -21.05 -2.65
C ALA A 187 12.05 -20.07 -1.50
N GLU A 188 12.45 -18.80 -1.66
CA GLU A 188 12.17 -17.73 -0.71
C GLU A 188 10.67 -17.47 -0.57
N LEU A 189 9.94 -17.33 -1.69
CA LEU A 189 8.48 -17.18 -1.66
C LEU A 189 7.79 -18.39 -1.03
N ALA A 190 8.19 -19.61 -1.39
CA ALA A 190 7.66 -20.83 -0.77
C ALA A 190 7.92 -20.87 0.75
N THR A 191 9.06 -20.34 1.20
CA THR A 191 9.40 -20.25 2.62
C THR A 191 8.54 -19.21 3.33
N ALA A 192 8.36 -18.02 2.73
CA ALA A 192 7.50 -16.98 3.25
C ALA A 192 6.03 -17.45 3.38
N LEU A 193 5.52 -18.16 2.37
CA LEU A 193 4.17 -18.75 2.39
C LEU A 193 4.02 -19.81 3.49
N ARG A 194 5.00 -20.70 3.67
CA ARG A 194 5.00 -21.69 4.77
C ARG A 194 5.13 -21.03 6.15
N GLY A 195 5.70 -19.84 6.21
CA GLY A 195 5.81 -19.00 7.41
C GLY A 195 4.49 -18.34 7.86
N VAL A 196 3.41 -18.44 7.08
CA VAL A 196 2.10 -17.90 7.45
C VAL A 196 1.50 -18.69 8.63
N ARG A 197 1.60 -18.11 9.84
CA ARG A 197 1.19 -18.73 11.12
C ARG A 197 -0.29 -18.56 11.49
N ASP A 198 -1.17 -18.35 10.50
CA ASP A 198 -2.60 -18.16 10.74
C ASP A 198 -3.36 -19.47 10.99
N GLY A 199 -4.60 -19.36 11.47
CA GLY A 199 -5.49 -20.50 11.74
C GLY A 199 -5.68 -21.45 10.54
N GLY A 200 -5.97 -22.72 10.84
CA GLY A 200 -5.72 -23.90 9.98
C GLY A 200 -6.05 -23.77 8.48
N SER A 201 -7.20 -23.21 8.08
CA SER A 201 -7.57 -23.16 6.65
C SER A 201 -6.71 -22.20 5.82
N ARG A 202 -6.19 -21.12 6.42
CA ARG A 202 -5.30 -20.19 5.71
C ARG A 202 -3.91 -20.76 5.59
N ARG A 203 -3.37 -21.34 6.66
CA ARG A 203 -2.07 -22.02 6.62
C ARG A 203 -2.06 -23.14 5.57
N ARG A 204 -3.11 -23.96 5.50
CA ARG A 204 -3.24 -24.99 4.46
C ARG A 204 -3.24 -24.41 3.05
N ARG A 205 -3.97 -23.31 2.81
CA ARG A 205 -3.96 -22.61 1.51
C ARG A 205 -2.59 -22.04 1.16
N ALA A 206 -1.88 -21.45 2.12
CA ALA A 206 -0.55 -20.92 1.91
C ALA A 206 0.46 -22.03 1.58
N VAL A 207 0.39 -23.17 2.29
CA VAL A 207 1.23 -24.35 2.02
C VAL A 207 0.94 -24.94 0.65
N ALA A 208 -0.34 -25.15 0.32
CA ALA A 208 -0.73 -25.65 -1.00
C ALA A 208 -0.25 -24.72 -2.12
N LEU A 209 -0.34 -23.39 -1.92
CA LEU A 209 0.16 -22.41 -2.88
C LEU A 209 1.69 -22.44 -3.01
N ALA A 210 2.41 -22.66 -1.91
CA ALA A 210 3.87 -22.80 -1.92
C ALA A 210 4.33 -24.04 -2.72
N GLU A 211 3.58 -25.14 -2.62
CA GLU A 211 3.82 -26.37 -3.37
C GLU A 211 3.46 -26.23 -4.85
N SER A 212 2.41 -25.45 -5.16
CA SER A 212 1.93 -25.22 -6.51
C SER A 212 2.51 -23.99 -7.21
N LEU A 213 3.63 -23.43 -6.73
CA LEU A 213 4.28 -22.30 -7.41
C LEU A 213 4.76 -22.75 -8.81
N PRO A 214 4.43 -22.00 -9.87
CA PRO A 214 4.82 -22.35 -11.23
C PRO A 214 6.33 -22.35 -11.43
N LEU A 215 6.79 -22.89 -12.56
CA LEU A 215 8.21 -23.04 -12.90
C LEU A 215 8.97 -23.74 -11.75
N PRO A 216 8.65 -25.01 -11.40
CA PRO A 216 9.37 -25.74 -10.37
C PRO A 216 10.80 -26.11 -10.78
N ASP A 217 11.01 -26.27 -12.08
CA ASP A 217 12.25 -26.70 -12.71
C ASP A 217 12.53 -25.86 -13.96
N GLU A 218 13.75 -26.00 -14.50
CA GLU A 218 14.16 -25.36 -15.75
C GLU A 218 13.29 -25.82 -16.92
N LEU A 219 12.81 -24.85 -17.73
CA LEU A 219 12.05 -25.14 -18.92
C LEU A 219 12.92 -25.81 -19.99
N PRO A 220 12.51 -26.99 -20.48
CA PRO A 220 13.33 -27.72 -21.44
C PRO A 220 13.37 -26.99 -22.77
N THR A 221 14.58 -26.77 -23.28
CA THR A 221 14.85 -26.23 -24.62
C THR A 221 14.73 -27.29 -25.71
N GLN A 222 14.70 -28.57 -25.32
CA GLN A 222 14.55 -29.73 -26.19
C GLN A 222 13.39 -30.60 -25.73
N VAL A 223 12.61 -31.11 -26.68
CA VAL A 223 11.54 -32.08 -26.43
C VAL A 223 11.93 -33.43 -26.99
N ARG A 224 11.56 -34.51 -26.29
CA ARG A 224 11.79 -35.87 -26.79
C ARG A 224 10.95 -36.07 -28.06
N ALA A 225 11.62 -36.37 -29.16
CA ALA A 225 11.00 -36.71 -30.43
C ALA A 225 11.04 -38.22 -30.64
N GLY A 226 9.87 -38.84 -30.79
CA GLY A 226 9.71 -40.21 -31.28
C GLY A 226 10.71 -41.21 -30.70
N ALA A 227 11.32 -42.04 -31.57
CA ALA A 227 12.19 -43.18 -31.28
C ALA A 227 13.53 -42.85 -30.57
N GLY A 228 13.50 -42.02 -29.52
CA GLY A 228 14.64 -41.74 -28.64
C GLY A 228 15.42 -40.46 -28.96
N GLY A 229 15.00 -39.66 -29.94
CA GLY A 229 15.65 -38.39 -30.27
C GLY A 229 15.21 -37.23 -29.35
N PHE A 230 16.00 -36.16 -29.34
CA PHE A 230 15.59 -34.86 -28.80
C PHE A 230 15.58 -33.85 -29.94
N VAL A 231 14.49 -33.11 -30.08
CA VAL A 231 14.36 -32.03 -31.07
C VAL A 231 14.29 -30.71 -30.32
N ARG A 232 15.07 -29.72 -30.79
CA ARG A 232 15.03 -28.36 -30.26
C ARG A 232 13.63 -27.79 -30.46
N ARG A 233 13.06 -27.18 -29.41
CA ARG A 233 11.77 -26.48 -29.54
C ARG A 233 11.88 -25.34 -30.55
N THR A 234 10.81 -25.15 -31.32
CA THR A 234 10.76 -24.00 -32.24
C THR A 234 10.54 -22.71 -31.45
N ALA A 235 10.91 -21.56 -32.01
CA ALA A 235 10.64 -20.26 -31.40
C ALA A 235 9.14 -20.05 -31.12
N ARG A 236 8.27 -20.62 -31.97
CA ARG A 236 6.83 -20.62 -31.76
C ARG A 236 6.42 -21.42 -30.53
N ASP A 237 6.92 -22.65 -30.38
CA ASP A 237 6.61 -23.50 -29.22
C ASP A 237 7.09 -22.85 -27.91
N MET A 238 8.26 -22.19 -27.95
CA MET A 238 8.78 -21.43 -26.82
C MET A 238 7.86 -20.25 -26.49
N GLY A 239 7.48 -19.43 -27.47
CA GLY A 239 6.55 -18.32 -27.22
C GLY A 239 5.19 -18.76 -26.64
N GLU A 240 4.61 -19.84 -27.16
CA GLU A 240 3.33 -20.38 -26.66
C GLU A 240 3.44 -20.91 -25.22
N GLU A 241 4.54 -21.59 -24.87
CA GLU A 241 4.79 -22.06 -23.51
C GLU A 241 5.04 -20.90 -22.54
N ALA A 242 5.83 -19.90 -22.94
CA ALA A 242 6.09 -18.73 -22.11
C ALA A 242 4.80 -17.95 -21.80
N VAL A 243 3.88 -17.81 -22.76
CA VAL A 243 2.54 -17.23 -22.52
C VAL A 243 1.74 -18.04 -21.50
N ARG A 244 1.77 -19.38 -21.56
CA ARG A 244 1.12 -20.24 -20.55
C ARG A 244 1.72 -20.04 -19.17
N GLN A 245 3.06 -20.00 -19.08
CA GLN A 245 3.76 -19.79 -17.82
C GLN A 245 3.49 -18.40 -17.22
N ARG A 246 3.46 -17.34 -18.04
CA ARG A 246 3.08 -15.99 -17.59
C ARG A 246 1.68 -15.93 -17.00
N ARG A 247 0.70 -16.60 -17.62
CA ARG A 247 -0.68 -16.67 -17.08
C ARG A 247 -0.71 -17.43 -15.75
N SER A 248 -0.05 -18.58 -15.69
CA SER A 248 0.06 -19.37 -14.46
C SER A 248 0.73 -18.58 -13.32
N LEU A 249 1.78 -17.82 -13.64
CA LEU A 249 2.47 -16.91 -12.72
C LEU A 249 1.55 -15.80 -12.23
N ALA A 250 0.85 -15.11 -13.13
CA ALA A 250 -0.09 -14.06 -12.77
C ALA A 250 -1.20 -14.57 -11.84
N ASP A 251 -1.76 -15.75 -12.14
CA ASP A 251 -2.75 -16.41 -11.28
C ASP A 251 -2.17 -16.76 -9.90
N ALA A 252 -0.93 -17.25 -9.83
CA ALA A 252 -0.27 -17.56 -8.58
C ALA A 252 -0.03 -16.31 -7.74
N VAL A 253 0.49 -15.23 -8.34
CA VAL A 253 0.72 -13.93 -7.68
C VAL A 253 -0.60 -13.36 -7.16
N ALA A 254 -1.65 -13.35 -7.98
CA ALA A 254 -2.98 -12.88 -7.56
C ALA A 254 -3.52 -13.69 -6.36
N ARG A 255 -3.27 -15.01 -6.30
CA ARG A 255 -3.63 -15.82 -5.13
C ARG A 255 -2.83 -15.47 -3.88
N VAL A 256 -1.54 -15.15 -4.00
CA VAL A 256 -0.72 -14.66 -2.87
C VAL A 256 -1.25 -13.31 -2.38
N GLU A 257 -1.55 -12.38 -3.28
CA GLU A 257 -2.12 -11.07 -2.96
C GLU A 257 -3.50 -11.19 -2.30
N GLN A 258 -4.36 -12.08 -2.79
CA GLN A 258 -5.66 -12.35 -2.16
C GLN A 258 -5.48 -12.91 -0.74
N LEU A 259 -4.49 -13.78 -0.53
CA LEU A 259 -4.16 -14.30 0.79
C LEU A 259 -3.72 -13.17 1.72
N HIS A 260 -2.91 -12.23 1.21
CA HIS A 260 -2.46 -11.04 1.92
C HIS A 260 -3.61 -10.07 2.25
N ALA A 261 -4.44 -9.70 1.27
CA ALA A 261 -5.57 -8.79 1.46
C ALA A 261 -6.59 -9.34 2.48
N SER A 262 -6.83 -10.65 2.44
CA SER A 262 -7.71 -11.31 3.40
C SER A 262 -7.18 -11.22 4.85
N PHE A 263 -5.86 -11.10 5.03
CA PHE A 263 -5.24 -10.92 6.34
C PHE A 263 -5.52 -9.52 6.88
N LEU A 264 -5.30 -8.50 6.07
CA LEU A 264 -5.58 -7.10 6.43
C LEU A 264 -7.06 -6.88 6.77
N GLY A 265 -7.98 -7.40 5.95
CA GLY A 265 -9.42 -7.29 6.20
C GLY A 265 -9.91 -8.04 7.46
N TRP A 266 -9.23 -9.13 7.84
CA TRP A 266 -9.53 -9.81 9.11
C TRP A 266 -8.98 -9.02 10.31
N GLN A 267 -7.81 -8.39 10.17
CA GLN A 267 -7.25 -7.54 11.23
C GLN A 267 -8.15 -6.34 11.53
N ALA A 268 -8.60 -5.64 10.48
CA ALA A 268 -9.52 -4.50 10.64
C ALA A 268 -10.80 -4.89 11.40
N ARG A 269 -11.41 -6.04 11.04
CA ARG A 269 -12.59 -6.57 11.75
C ARG A 269 -12.30 -6.90 13.21
N ARG A 270 -11.15 -7.51 13.50
CA ARG A 270 -10.78 -7.88 14.88
C ARG A 270 -10.54 -6.65 15.75
N ALA A 271 -9.93 -5.60 15.21
CA ALA A 271 -9.77 -4.32 15.90
C ALA A 271 -11.13 -3.67 16.19
N GLY A 272 -12.06 -3.66 15.22
CA GLY A 272 -13.42 -3.14 15.42
C GLY A 272 -14.23 -3.89 16.50
N HIS A 273 -14.11 -5.22 16.58
CA HIS A 273 -14.77 -6.00 17.63
C HIS A 273 -14.18 -5.80 19.04
N ALA A 274 -12.91 -5.42 19.14
CA ALA A 274 -12.29 -5.08 20.42
C ALA A 274 -12.81 -3.71 20.91
N ALA A 275 -12.87 -2.72 20.02
CA ALA A 275 -13.40 -1.39 20.32
C ALA A 275 -14.86 -1.46 20.80
N THR A 276 -15.73 -2.17 20.09
CA THR A 276 -17.16 -2.29 20.46
C THR A 276 -17.38 -2.97 21.82
N ARG A 277 -16.55 -3.96 22.20
CA ARG A 277 -16.64 -4.63 23.51
C ARG A 277 -16.20 -3.76 24.69
N VAL A 278 -15.22 -2.87 24.48
CA VAL A 278 -14.79 -1.91 25.52
C VAL A 278 -15.90 -0.91 25.80
N TRP A 279 -16.54 -0.39 24.74
CA TRP A 279 -17.63 0.59 24.86
C TRP A 279 -18.89 0.00 25.53
N SER A 280 -19.24 -1.24 25.21
CA SER A 280 -20.40 -1.90 25.83
C SER A 280 -20.19 -2.22 27.32
N ARG A 281 -18.95 -2.44 27.78
CA ARG A 281 -18.65 -2.53 29.23
C ARG A 281 -18.72 -1.16 29.94
N ALA A 282 -18.29 -0.08 29.30
CA ALA A 282 -18.32 1.26 29.88
C ALA A 282 -19.74 1.86 29.95
N GLY A 283 -20.60 1.54 28.99
CA GLY A 283 -21.99 2.02 28.95
C GLY A 283 -22.89 1.44 30.05
N VAL A 284 -22.65 0.20 30.48
CA VAL A 284 -23.47 -0.48 31.51
C VAL A 284 -23.27 0.14 32.90
N SER A 285 -22.14 0.80 33.17
CA SER A 285 -21.91 1.47 34.47
C SER A 285 -22.62 2.83 34.64
N ARG A 286 -23.19 3.42 33.58
CA ARG A 286 -23.79 4.77 33.66
C ARG A 286 -25.31 4.78 33.90
N SER A 287 -26.00 3.66 33.69
CA SER A 287 -27.47 3.62 33.78
C SER A 287 -28.02 3.33 35.19
N ARG A 288 -27.19 2.89 36.15
CA ARG A 288 -27.66 2.46 37.48
C ARG A 288 -27.58 3.51 38.60
N ARG A 289 -27.59 4.82 38.25
CA ARG A 289 -27.41 5.91 39.23
C ARG A 289 -28.48 7.01 39.17
N GLY A 290 -29.67 6.70 38.64
CA GLY A 290 -30.73 7.70 38.38
C GLY A 290 -32.12 7.43 38.98
N ASN A 291 -32.33 6.39 39.81
CA ASN A 291 -33.65 6.09 40.40
C ASN A 291 -33.60 6.02 41.93
N LEU A 292 -33.05 7.05 42.58
CA LEU A 292 -33.16 7.26 44.03
C LEU A 292 -33.57 8.72 44.30
N THR A 293 -34.73 9.11 43.80
CA THR A 293 -35.55 10.18 44.37
C THR A 293 -36.91 9.51 44.56
N GLY A 294 -37.16 8.91 45.71
CA GLY A 294 -37.21 9.62 46.98
C GLY A 294 -38.60 10.25 47.06
N GLU A 295 -39.58 9.36 47.14
CA GLU A 295 -40.98 9.59 47.48
C GLU A 295 -40.99 10.12 48.93
N GLU A 296 -41.03 11.45 49.09
CA GLU A 296 -41.36 12.06 50.38
C GLU A 296 -42.85 12.37 50.41
N ASP A 297 -43.53 11.50 51.14
CA ASP A 297 -44.93 11.47 51.51
C ASP A 297 -45.18 12.46 52.68
N GLY A 298 -46.27 13.23 52.58
CA GLY A 298 -47.10 13.72 53.69
C GLY A 298 -46.55 14.68 54.76
N ARG A 299 -47.03 15.94 54.75
CA ARG A 299 -48.01 16.48 55.73
C ARG A 299 -48.40 17.93 55.42
#